data_AF-A0A4P2QNZ8-F1
#
_entry.id   AF-A0A4P2QNZ8-F1
#
_cell.length_a   1.000
_cell.length_b   1.000
_cell.length_c   1.000
_cell.angle_alpha   90.00
_cell.angle_beta   90.00
_cell.angle_gamma   90.00
#
_symmetry.space_group_name_H-M   'P 1'
#
loop_
_entity.id
_entity.type
_entity.pdbx_description
1 polymer ?
#
loop_
_entity_poly.entity_id
_entity_poly.type
_entity_poly.pdbx_seq_one_letter_code
_entity_poly.pdbx_strand_id
1 'polypeptide(L)'
;MTTIASLFGRAALAAAALTSGAALLASCAGTLDEDFKDEYAAGGDEGAGAGDGQGPGATATTGGGGAPSATTGGDAVTTGGDAATTGGDAAATSSASGGGPQTCAEAPTLIADSCGRGGCHDAGSKASGLVLAAGFENMIKNQPSQSCGGSVLVPGQPDMSSIYTKLQDPPPCGVRMPFGQMAFTEEQKTCVRDWIAALPP
;
A
#
# COMPACT_ATOMS: atom_id res chain seq x y z
N MET A 1 -59.11 7.75 2.30
CA MET A 1 -58.91 8.10 0.88
C MET A 1 -57.52 7.62 0.50
N THR A 2 -57.48 6.80 -0.52
CA THR A 2 -56.45 5.81 -0.83
C THR A 2 -55.72 6.27 -2.09
N THR A 3 -54.39 6.36 -2.09
CA THR A 3 -53.62 6.54 -3.32
C THR A 3 -52.52 5.49 -3.43
N ILE A 4 -52.79 4.56 -4.36
CA ILE A 4 -51.91 3.54 -4.91
C ILE A 4 -51.46 4.07 -6.28
N ALA A 5 -50.15 4.18 -6.51
CA ALA A 5 -49.43 4.21 -7.81
C ALA A 5 -48.00 4.70 -7.48
N SER A 6 -46.89 4.08 -7.89
CA SER A 6 -46.59 3.59 -9.22
C SER A 6 -45.39 2.64 -9.12
N LEU A 7 -45.55 1.43 -9.64
CA LEU A 7 -44.57 0.33 -9.57
C LEU A 7 -44.38 -0.24 -10.96
N PHE A 8 -43.90 0.56 -11.91
CA PHE A 8 -43.50 0.07 -13.23
C PHE A 8 -42.36 0.89 -13.81
N GLY A 9 -41.27 0.21 -14.15
CA GLY A 9 -40.34 0.68 -15.17
C GLY A 9 -38.88 0.70 -14.72
N ARG A 10 -38.21 -0.45 -14.79
CA ARG A 10 -36.86 -0.62 -15.35
C ARG A 10 -36.42 -2.08 -15.26
N ALA A 11 -36.92 -2.86 -16.21
CA ALA A 11 -36.26 -4.09 -16.66
C ALA A 11 -35.69 -3.82 -18.06
N ALA A 12 -34.58 -4.51 -18.35
CA ALA A 12 -33.86 -4.59 -19.63
C ALA A 12 -32.77 -3.52 -19.89
N LEU A 13 -31.52 -3.88 -19.60
CA LEU A 13 -30.56 -4.21 -20.66
C LEU A 13 -29.38 -4.98 -20.06
N ALA A 14 -29.36 -6.28 -20.38
CA ALA A 14 -28.25 -7.18 -20.15
C ALA A 14 -27.36 -7.24 -21.40
N ALA A 15 -26.11 -7.62 -21.17
CA ALA A 15 -25.15 -8.19 -22.12
C ALA A 15 -24.43 -7.23 -23.09
N ALA A 16 -23.16 -6.92 -22.76
CA ALA A 16 -22.01 -7.17 -23.63
C ALA A 16 -20.70 -6.71 -22.94
N ALA A 17 -19.89 -7.65 -22.44
CA ALA A 17 -18.43 -7.52 -22.32
C ALA A 17 -17.82 -8.85 -21.81
N LEU A 18 -17.77 -9.85 -22.68
CA LEU A 18 -16.91 -11.03 -22.53
C LEU A 18 -15.93 -10.99 -23.71
N THR A 19 -14.66 -10.68 -23.44
CA THR A 19 -13.44 -11.18 -24.13
C THR A 19 -12.26 -10.24 -23.88
N SER A 20 -11.56 -10.39 -22.76
CA SER A 20 -10.15 -9.98 -22.56
C SER A 20 -9.66 -10.56 -21.23
N GLY A 21 -9.53 -11.88 -21.17
CA GLY A 21 -9.09 -12.58 -19.96
C GLY A 21 -8.19 -13.75 -20.32
N ALA A 22 -6.88 -13.51 -20.35
CA ALA A 22 -5.81 -14.49 -20.11
C ALA A 22 -4.43 -13.85 -20.39
N ALA A 23 -3.83 -13.15 -19.43
CA ALA A 23 -2.37 -12.89 -19.44
C ALA A 23 -1.77 -12.24 -18.16
N LEU A 24 -2.36 -12.35 -16.95
CA LEU A 24 -1.82 -11.65 -15.76
C LEU A 24 -1.86 -12.47 -14.45
N LEU A 25 -1.55 -13.78 -14.53
CA LEU A 25 -1.44 -14.65 -13.35
C LEU A 25 0.00 -14.88 -12.87
N ALA A 26 0.99 -14.13 -13.36
CA ALA A 26 2.40 -14.45 -13.13
C ALA A 26 3.15 -13.54 -12.13
N SER A 27 2.47 -12.79 -11.27
CA SER A 27 3.16 -11.79 -10.40
C SER A 27 3.13 -12.08 -8.90
N CYS A 28 2.50 -13.17 -8.43
CA CYS A 28 2.48 -13.51 -7.00
C CYS A 28 2.96 -14.93 -6.68
N ALA A 29 3.51 -15.64 -7.66
CA ALA A 29 4.27 -16.85 -7.41
C ALA A 29 5.66 -16.49 -6.88
N GLY A 30 5.73 -16.09 -5.61
CA GLY A 30 6.81 -16.61 -4.78
C GLY A 30 6.67 -18.13 -4.85
N THR A 31 7.77 -18.81 -5.17
CA THR A 31 7.82 -20.25 -5.35
C THR A 31 7.17 -20.95 -4.16
N LEU A 32 5.96 -21.48 -4.34
CA LEU A 32 5.47 -22.53 -3.48
C LEU A 32 6.37 -23.72 -3.82
N ASP A 33 7.37 -23.95 -2.99
CA ASP A 33 8.04 -25.23 -2.86
C ASP A 33 6.97 -26.33 -2.89
N GLU A 34 6.90 -27.06 -3.99
CA GLU A 34 6.15 -28.31 -4.14
C GLU A 34 6.86 -29.47 -3.41
N ASP A 35 7.62 -29.19 -2.35
CA ASP A 35 8.40 -30.16 -1.57
C ASP A 35 7.73 -30.59 -0.24
N PHE A 36 6.58 -30.02 0.13
CA PHE A 36 5.89 -30.38 1.40
C PHE A 36 4.82 -31.46 1.26
N LYS A 37 5.02 -32.42 0.34
CA LYS A 37 4.03 -33.48 0.10
C LYS A 37 4.55 -34.90 0.28
N ASP A 38 5.58 -35.15 1.08
CA ASP A 38 6.03 -36.55 1.31
C ASP A 38 6.67 -36.87 2.67
N GLU A 39 6.36 -36.18 3.78
CA GLU A 39 6.93 -36.60 5.09
C GLU A 39 5.95 -36.50 6.27
N TYR A 40 4.82 -37.20 6.15
CA TYR A 40 4.06 -37.68 7.30
C TYR A 40 3.86 -39.20 7.17
N ALA A 41 4.96 -39.93 7.14
CA ALA A 41 4.95 -41.38 7.34
C ALA A 41 6.17 -41.82 8.14
N ALA A 42 5.88 -42.33 9.35
CA ALA A 42 6.70 -43.24 10.15
C ALA A 42 7.98 -42.70 10.82
N GLY A 43 7.84 -42.40 12.12
CA GLY A 43 8.53 -43.15 13.18
C GLY A 43 10.02 -42.89 13.48
N GLY A 44 10.33 -42.76 14.77
CA GLY A 44 11.53 -43.38 15.34
C GLY A 44 12.63 -42.44 15.83
N ASP A 45 12.94 -42.63 17.13
CA ASP A 45 14.23 -42.47 17.80
C ASP A 45 14.87 -41.08 18.03
N GLU A 46 14.73 -40.66 19.28
CA GLU A 46 15.81 -40.33 20.23
C GLU A 46 17.17 -39.88 19.66
N GLY A 47 17.50 -38.60 19.86
CA GLY A 47 18.84 -38.08 19.60
C GLY A 47 19.15 -36.83 20.42
N ALA A 48 19.59 -37.03 21.66
CA ALA A 48 20.21 -35.98 22.47
C ALA A 48 21.56 -35.58 21.87
N GLY A 49 21.74 -34.29 21.56
CA GLY A 49 23.00 -33.74 21.07
C GLY A 49 23.22 -32.33 21.58
N ALA A 50 23.86 -32.22 22.75
CA ALA A 50 24.45 -30.98 23.23
C ALA A 50 25.64 -30.61 22.34
N GLY A 51 25.74 -29.34 21.96
CA GLY A 51 26.83 -28.81 21.15
C GLY A 51 27.11 -27.35 21.50
N ASP A 52 27.84 -27.15 22.59
CA ASP A 52 28.53 -25.90 22.92
C ASP A 52 29.57 -25.57 21.84
N GLY A 53 29.39 -24.43 21.18
CA GLY A 53 30.28 -23.94 20.13
C GLY A 53 30.67 -22.49 20.37
N GLN A 54 31.59 -22.30 21.32
CA GLN A 54 32.22 -21.03 21.66
C GLN A 54 33.27 -20.66 20.60
N GLY A 55 33.25 -19.42 20.10
CA GLY A 55 34.28 -18.90 19.20
C GLY A 55 34.32 -17.37 19.19
N PRO A 56 35.43 -16.72 19.64
CA PRO A 56 35.56 -15.28 19.70
C PRO A 56 36.16 -14.72 18.41
N GLY A 57 35.69 -13.55 17.97
CA GLY A 57 36.22 -12.88 16.78
C GLY A 57 35.87 -11.41 16.79
N ALA A 58 36.68 -10.63 17.49
CA ALA A 58 36.66 -9.18 17.47
C ALA A 58 37.26 -8.63 16.17
N THR A 59 36.61 -7.65 15.56
CA THR A 59 37.28 -6.55 14.87
C THR A 59 36.48 -5.28 15.07
N ALA A 60 37.00 -4.45 15.96
CA ALA A 60 36.59 -3.07 16.13
C ALA A 60 37.05 -2.25 14.92
N THR A 61 36.11 -1.60 14.23
CA THR A 61 36.43 -0.51 13.30
C THR A 61 36.08 0.81 13.96
N THR A 62 37.09 1.43 14.52
CA THR A 62 37.12 2.83 14.96
C THR A 62 37.57 3.70 13.79
N GLY A 63 36.84 4.78 13.49
CA GLY A 63 37.27 5.84 12.56
C GLY A 63 36.07 6.62 12.06
N GLY A 64 35.70 7.74 12.68
CA GLY A 64 36.16 9.09 12.32
C GLY A 64 34.97 9.82 11.68
N GLY A 65 34.34 10.80 12.31
CA GLY A 65 34.94 12.08 12.67
C GLY A 65 34.93 13.00 11.43
N GLY A 66 33.76 13.53 11.07
CA GLY A 66 33.62 14.46 9.95
C GLY A 66 32.32 15.26 10.02
N ALA A 67 32.38 16.44 10.59
CA ALA A 67 31.37 17.50 10.48
C ALA A 67 32.07 18.76 9.90
N PRO A 68 31.32 19.84 9.64
CA PRO A 68 30.56 20.12 8.43
C PRO A 68 31.29 21.12 7.52
N SER A 69 31.08 21.05 6.20
CA SER A 69 31.56 22.09 5.28
C SER A 69 30.44 23.06 4.96
N ALA A 70 30.54 24.26 5.53
CA ALA A 70 29.74 25.42 5.18
C ALA A 70 30.27 26.03 3.88
N THR A 71 29.39 26.27 2.90
CA THR A 71 29.66 27.17 1.79
C THR A 71 28.75 28.39 1.91
N THR A 72 29.36 29.47 2.38
CA THR A 72 28.87 30.84 2.37
C THR A 72 29.30 31.53 1.07
N GLY A 73 28.39 32.28 0.44
CA GLY A 73 28.73 33.52 -0.27
C GLY A 73 28.57 33.52 -1.79
N GLY A 74 27.82 34.51 -2.30
CA GLY A 74 27.85 34.88 -3.72
C GLY A 74 26.64 35.70 -4.18
N ASP A 75 26.74 37.02 -4.03
CA ASP A 75 25.74 38.04 -4.34
C ASP A 75 25.33 38.22 -5.82
N ALA A 76 24.11 38.74 -5.98
CA ALA A 76 23.64 39.78 -6.91
C ALA A 76 23.82 39.62 -8.44
N VAL A 77 22.68 39.61 -9.15
CA VAL A 77 22.48 40.49 -10.32
C VAL A 77 21.00 40.90 -10.41
N THR A 78 20.78 42.21 -10.43
CA THR A 78 19.53 42.89 -10.72
C THR A 78 19.56 43.40 -12.17
N THR A 79 18.64 42.99 -13.03
CA THR A 79 18.19 43.73 -14.24
C THR A 79 16.91 43.01 -14.70
N GLY A 80 15.69 43.55 -14.72
CA GLY A 80 15.24 44.81 -15.31
C GLY A 80 14.84 44.55 -16.77
N GLY A 81 13.54 44.56 -17.09
CA GLY A 81 13.08 44.45 -18.48
C GLY A 81 11.61 44.05 -18.66
N ASP A 82 10.74 45.05 -18.73
CA ASP A 82 9.33 44.98 -19.07
C ASP A 82 9.04 44.56 -20.53
N ALA A 83 7.79 44.11 -20.72
CA ALA A 83 6.85 44.50 -21.79
C ALA A 83 6.42 43.49 -22.87
N ALA A 84 5.11 43.59 -23.16
CA ALA A 84 4.29 43.06 -24.26
C ALA A 84 3.78 41.61 -24.12
N THR A 85 2.59 41.38 -23.54
CA THR A 85 1.24 41.44 -24.16
C THR A 85 1.14 40.70 -25.49
N THR A 86 0.25 39.69 -25.59
CA THR A 86 -0.96 39.71 -26.46
C THR A 86 -1.68 38.35 -26.39
N GLY A 87 -2.96 38.41 -25.98
CA GLY A 87 -4.08 37.71 -26.63
C GLY A 87 -3.99 36.21 -26.84
N GLY A 88 -4.67 35.48 -25.96
CA GLY A 88 -5.02 34.09 -26.17
C GLY A 88 -6.06 33.66 -25.16
N ASP A 89 -7.29 34.15 -25.31
CA ASP A 89 -8.50 33.58 -24.69
C ASP A 89 -8.77 32.18 -25.26
N ALA A 90 -7.80 31.27 -25.13
CA ALA A 90 -8.13 29.88 -25.01
C ALA A 90 -8.73 29.78 -23.62
N ALA A 91 -10.07 29.71 -23.57
CA ALA A 91 -10.76 29.09 -22.47
C ALA A 91 -10.12 27.73 -22.26
N ALA A 92 -9.07 27.71 -21.44
CA ALA A 92 -8.67 26.58 -20.66
C ALA A 92 -9.92 26.30 -19.84
N THR A 93 -10.80 25.52 -20.45
CA THR A 93 -11.57 24.53 -19.74
C THR A 93 -10.48 23.68 -19.12
N SER A 94 -9.97 24.16 -17.99
CA SER A 94 -9.49 23.33 -16.94
C SER A 94 -10.63 22.36 -16.72
N SER A 95 -10.59 21.26 -17.45
CA SER A 95 -11.02 19.99 -16.93
C SER A 95 -10.12 19.73 -15.72
N ALA A 96 -10.36 20.51 -14.67
CA ALA A 96 -10.39 20.02 -13.33
C ALA A 96 -11.41 18.87 -13.37
N SER A 97 -10.92 17.71 -13.75
CA SER A 97 -11.28 16.48 -13.09
C SER A 97 -10.34 16.40 -11.87
N GLY A 98 -10.39 17.23 -10.83
CA GLY A 98 -11.51 18.00 -10.24
C GLY A 98 -12.54 17.14 -9.53
N GLY A 99 -12.40 15.81 -9.63
CA GLY A 99 -13.14 14.82 -8.86
C GLY A 99 -12.20 14.00 -8.00
N GLY A 100 -11.15 14.62 -7.43
CA GLY A 100 -10.50 14.02 -6.27
C GLY A 100 -11.57 13.86 -5.20
N PRO A 101 -11.68 12.69 -4.56
CA PRO A 101 -12.77 12.42 -3.64
C PRO A 101 -12.74 13.46 -2.52
N GLN A 102 -13.80 14.26 -2.41
CA GLN A 102 -13.93 15.30 -1.36
C GLN A 102 -13.90 14.70 0.06
N THR A 103 -13.89 13.37 0.15
CA THR A 103 -13.67 12.60 1.37
C THR A 103 -12.85 11.38 0.98
N CYS A 104 -11.74 11.09 1.66
CA CYS A 104 -10.94 9.88 1.42
C CYS A 104 -11.65 8.57 1.85
N ALA A 105 -12.98 8.55 1.81
CA ALA A 105 -13.85 7.44 2.14
C ALA A 105 -13.65 6.22 1.24
N GLU A 106 -13.05 6.40 0.06
CA GLU A 106 -12.71 5.32 -0.87
C GLU A 106 -11.35 4.66 -0.58
N ALA A 107 -10.55 5.19 0.34
CA ALA A 107 -9.24 4.62 0.67
C ALA A 107 -9.31 3.14 1.05
N PRO A 108 -10.30 2.63 1.81
CA PRO A 108 -10.42 1.19 2.03
C PRO A 108 -10.62 0.40 0.75
N THR A 109 -11.50 0.86 -0.14
CA THR A 109 -11.74 0.21 -1.43
C THR A 109 -10.46 0.20 -2.28
N LEU A 110 -9.73 1.32 -2.32
CA LEU A 110 -8.46 1.44 -3.02
C LEU A 110 -7.42 0.41 -2.50
N ILE A 111 -7.33 0.26 -1.18
CA ILE A 111 -6.43 -0.71 -0.55
C ILE A 111 -6.87 -2.15 -0.86
N ALA A 112 -8.16 -2.46 -0.71
CA ALA A 112 -8.69 -3.79 -0.98
C ALA A 112 -8.50 -4.19 -2.45
N ASP A 113 -8.72 -3.26 -3.38
CA ASP A 113 -8.56 -3.54 -4.81
C ASP A 113 -7.09 -3.74 -5.20
N SER A 114 -6.17 -3.03 -4.56
CA SER A 114 -4.74 -3.10 -4.91
C SER A 114 -3.98 -4.21 -4.18
N CYS A 115 -4.39 -4.55 -2.96
CA CYS A 115 -3.68 -5.49 -2.09
C CYS A 115 -4.48 -6.79 -1.85
N GLY A 116 -5.80 -6.71 -1.87
CA GLY A 116 -6.73 -7.85 -1.70
C GLY A 116 -7.06 -8.56 -3.01
N ARG A 117 -6.42 -8.18 -4.12
CA ARG A 117 -6.49 -8.86 -5.42
C ARG A 117 -5.09 -9.31 -5.83
N GLY A 118 -5.00 -10.43 -6.54
CA GLY A 118 -3.73 -10.96 -7.04
C GLY A 118 -3.10 -12.07 -6.20
N GLY A 119 -3.78 -12.63 -5.19
CA GLY A 119 -3.26 -13.78 -4.46
C GLY A 119 -2.29 -13.43 -3.32
N CYS A 120 -2.35 -12.21 -2.79
CA CYS A 120 -1.52 -11.81 -1.63
C CYS A 120 -2.34 -11.67 -0.34
N HIS A 121 -3.43 -10.88 -0.34
CA HIS A 121 -4.26 -10.68 0.85
C HIS A 121 -5.75 -10.92 0.56
N ASP A 122 -6.07 -12.00 -0.14
CA ASP A 122 -7.44 -12.39 -0.43
C ASP A 122 -7.91 -13.56 0.46
N ALA A 123 -9.11 -14.10 0.20
CA ALA A 123 -9.66 -15.19 0.99
C ALA A 123 -8.87 -16.50 0.87
N GLY A 124 -8.23 -16.73 -0.28
CA GLY A 124 -7.44 -17.93 -0.58
C GLY A 124 -5.96 -17.78 -0.22
N SER A 125 -5.43 -16.55 -0.21
CA SER A 125 -4.05 -16.26 0.14
C SER A 125 -3.96 -15.16 1.18
N LYS A 126 -3.43 -15.53 2.35
CA LYS A 126 -3.37 -14.69 3.55
C LYS A 126 -1.94 -14.33 3.88
N ALA A 127 -1.28 -13.54 3.02
CA ALA A 127 0.07 -13.09 3.30
C ALA A 127 0.11 -12.41 4.68
N SER A 128 1.03 -12.86 5.53
CA SER A 128 1.13 -12.44 6.93
C SER A 128 -0.15 -12.64 7.75
N GLY A 129 -1.02 -13.59 7.38
CA GLY A 129 -2.28 -13.88 8.06
C GLY A 129 -3.39 -12.85 7.83
N LEU A 130 -3.22 -11.92 6.89
CA LEU A 130 -4.19 -10.83 6.64
C LEU A 130 -5.06 -11.09 5.41
N VAL A 131 -6.33 -10.71 5.51
CA VAL A 131 -7.30 -10.71 4.41
C VAL A 131 -7.87 -9.30 4.25
N LEU A 132 -7.70 -8.70 3.08
CA LEU A 132 -8.14 -7.36 2.72
C LEU A 132 -9.37 -7.42 1.80
N ALA A 133 -10.46 -8.00 2.31
CA ALA A 133 -11.77 -7.98 1.67
C ALA A 133 -12.58 -6.74 2.08
N ALA A 134 -13.73 -6.47 1.45
CA ALA A 134 -14.60 -5.38 1.86
C ALA A 134 -14.91 -5.45 3.38
N GLY A 135 -14.69 -4.35 4.11
CA GLY A 135 -14.84 -4.32 5.57
C GLY A 135 -13.63 -4.79 6.39
N PHE A 136 -12.46 -5.00 5.76
CA PHE A 136 -11.24 -5.46 6.43
C PHE A 136 -10.75 -4.56 7.56
N GLU A 137 -11.12 -3.29 7.56
CA GLU A 137 -10.64 -2.26 8.47
C GLU A 137 -10.86 -2.67 9.93
N ASN A 138 -11.99 -3.29 10.24
CA ASN A 138 -12.30 -3.81 11.57
C ASN A 138 -11.45 -5.02 11.96
N MET A 139 -11.04 -5.83 10.98
CA MET A 139 -10.22 -7.03 11.23
C MET A 139 -8.76 -6.68 11.49
N ILE A 140 -8.24 -5.63 10.85
CA ILE A 140 -6.83 -5.25 10.96
C ILE A 140 -6.56 -4.16 12.00
N LYS A 141 -7.61 -3.52 12.53
CA LYS A 141 -7.51 -2.48 13.56
C LYS A 141 -6.76 -3.03 14.77
N ASN A 142 -5.68 -2.34 15.14
CA ASN A 142 -4.79 -2.67 16.25
C ASN A 142 -4.23 -4.10 16.23
N GLN A 143 -4.27 -4.78 15.08
CA GLN A 143 -3.62 -6.08 14.93
C GLN A 143 -2.10 -5.91 14.83
N PRO A 144 -1.31 -6.81 15.44
CA PRO A 144 0.15 -6.73 15.35
C PRO A 144 0.63 -6.94 13.91
N SER A 145 1.52 -6.05 13.46
CA SER A 145 2.17 -6.17 12.17
C SER A 145 3.25 -7.24 12.21
N GLN A 146 3.15 -8.24 11.33
CA GLN A 146 4.14 -9.33 11.27
C GLN A 146 5.47 -8.92 10.61
N SER A 147 5.49 -7.83 9.84
CA SER A 147 6.65 -7.49 8.99
C SER A 147 7.25 -6.09 9.21
N CYS A 148 6.60 -5.25 10.01
CA CYS A 148 7.05 -3.86 10.23
C CYS A 148 7.11 -3.47 11.71
N GLY A 149 6.78 -4.38 12.64
CA GLY A 149 6.53 -4.02 14.03
C GLY A 149 5.30 -3.12 14.19
N GLY A 150 4.90 -2.86 15.43
CA GLY A 150 3.70 -2.05 15.73
C GLY A 150 2.41 -2.72 15.26
N SER A 151 1.41 -1.91 14.87
CA SER A 151 0.10 -2.40 14.42
C SER A 151 -0.10 -2.24 12.90
N VAL A 152 -1.00 -3.04 12.32
CA VAL A 152 -1.40 -2.94 10.92
C VAL A 152 -2.12 -1.61 10.66
N LEU A 153 -3.13 -1.32 11.47
CA LEU A 153 -3.91 -0.08 11.41
C LEU A 153 -4.08 0.48 12.83
N VAL A 154 -3.59 1.69 13.06
CA VAL A 154 -3.77 2.48 14.29
C VAL A 154 -4.68 3.67 13.96
N PRO A 155 -5.96 3.63 14.37
CA PRO A 155 -6.89 4.73 14.11
C PRO A 155 -6.35 6.07 14.63
N GLY A 156 -6.47 7.12 13.82
CA GLY A 156 -5.98 8.46 14.15
C GLY A 156 -4.47 8.64 14.03
N GLN A 157 -3.69 7.57 13.79
CA GLN A 157 -2.22 7.63 13.75
C GLN A 157 -1.67 6.95 12.48
N PRO A 158 -1.71 7.64 11.32
CA PRO A 158 -1.27 7.07 10.05
C PRO A 158 0.21 6.64 10.07
N ASP A 159 1.08 7.43 10.69
CA ASP A 159 2.53 7.14 10.73
C ASP A 159 2.86 5.93 11.62
N MET A 160 1.95 5.56 12.54
CA MET A 160 2.06 4.36 13.39
C MET A 160 1.38 3.13 12.76
N SER A 161 0.70 3.31 11.61
CA SER A 161 -0.04 2.25 10.92
C SER A 161 0.82 1.63 9.84
N SER A 162 1.22 0.37 10.01
CA SER A 162 2.10 -0.28 9.02
C SER A 162 1.46 -0.44 7.64
N ILE A 163 0.13 -0.37 7.53
CA ILE A 163 -0.56 -0.31 6.23
C ILE A 163 -0.18 0.93 5.42
N TYR A 164 0.05 2.09 6.06
CA TYR A 164 0.46 3.32 5.39
C TYR A 164 1.97 3.34 5.15
N THR A 165 2.78 2.88 6.11
CA THR A 165 4.24 2.85 5.95
C THR A 165 4.68 1.97 4.78
N LYS A 166 3.95 0.87 4.52
CA LYS A 166 4.21 -0.02 3.38
C LYS A 166 3.90 0.58 2.02
N LEU A 167 3.15 1.68 1.93
CA LEU A 167 2.87 2.37 0.67
C LEU A 167 4.01 3.31 0.24
N GLN A 168 4.95 3.62 1.15
CA GLN A 168 6.05 4.53 0.87
C GLN A 168 7.09 3.92 -0.07
N ASP A 169 7.81 4.78 -0.79
CA ASP A 169 8.89 4.37 -1.70
C ASP A 169 10.17 5.18 -1.45
N PRO A 170 11.23 4.58 -0.88
CA PRO A 170 11.26 3.23 -0.31
C PRO A 170 10.48 3.13 1.01
N PRO A 171 9.90 1.96 1.36
CA PRO A 171 9.25 1.79 2.65
C PRO A 171 10.30 1.66 3.76
N PRO A 172 10.01 2.13 4.99
CA PRO A 172 10.93 2.01 6.12
C PRO A 172 11.11 0.56 6.60
N CYS A 173 10.26 -0.37 6.14
CA CYS A 173 10.27 -1.78 6.54
C CYS A 173 9.68 -2.69 5.44
N GLY A 174 10.24 -3.89 5.31
CA GLY A 174 9.77 -4.89 4.35
C GLY A 174 9.87 -4.44 2.90
N VAL A 175 8.90 -4.86 2.07
CA VAL A 175 8.79 -4.49 0.65
C VAL A 175 7.63 -3.53 0.41
N ARG A 176 7.76 -2.67 -0.62
CA ARG A 176 6.74 -1.70 -1.00
C ARG A 176 5.47 -2.43 -1.44
N MET A 177 4.33 -2.02 -0.89
CA MET A 177 3.01 -2.46 -1.30
C MET A 177 2.33 -1.42 -2.19
N PRO A 178 1.53 -1.84 -3.20
CA PRO A 178 1.27 -3.24 -3.57
C PRO A 178 2.44 -3.85 -4.36
N PHE A 179 2.90 -5.04 -3.96
CA PHE A 179 4.09 -5.69 -4.52
C PHE A 179 3.83 -6.20 -5.95
N GLY A 180 4.78 -5.99 -6.87
CA GLY A 180 4.66 -6.42 -8.27
C GLY A 180 3.56 -5.71 -9.07
N GLN A 181 2.92 -4.68 -8.49
CA GLN A 181 1.88 -3.86 -9.10
C GLN A 181 2.30 -2.39 -9.15
N MET A 182 1.51 -1.58 -9.84
CA MET A 182 1.67 -0.12 -9.87
C MET A 182 1.64 0.44 -8.44
N ALA A 183 2.61 1.30 -8.13
CA ALA A 183 2.66 2.00 -6.86
C ALA A 183 1.50 2.99 -6.73
N PHE A 184 1.12 3.30 -5.49
CA PHE A 184 0.12 4.34 -5.24
C PHE A 184 0.72 5.71 -5.62
N THR A 185 -0.09 6.57 -6.23
CA THR A 185 0.29 7.97 -6.47
C THR A 185 0.36 8.74 -5.15
N GLU A 186 0.97 9.93 -5.15
CA GLU A 186 1.02 10.78 -3.95
C GLU A 186 -0.38 11.17 -3.46
N GLU A 187 -1.32 11.39 -4.37
CA GLU A 187 -2.72 11.72 -4.06
C GLU A 187 -3.41 10.53 -3.39
N GLN A 188 -3.18 9.31 -3.88
CA GLN A 188 -3.69 8.08 -3.30
C GLN A 188 -3.12 7.82 -1.90
N LYS A 189 -1.80 8.01 -1.72
CA LYS A 189 -1.14 7.89 -0.42
C LYS A 189 -1.68 8.93 0.57
N THR A 190 -1.89 10.17 0.11
CA THR A 190 -2.51 11.23 0.90
C THR A 190 -3.92 10.82 1.32
N CYS A 191 -4.71 10.25 0.40
CA CYS A 191 -6.05 9.76 0.74
C CYS A 191 -6.02 8.67 1.80
N VAL A 192 -5.11 7.70 1.70
CA VAL A 192 -4.96 6.66 2.73
C VAL A 192 -4.56 7.27 4.08
N ARG A 193 -3.62 8.22 4.09
CA ARG A 193 -3.19 8.91 5.31
C ARG A 193 -4.34 9.64 5.99
N ASP A 194 -5.10 10.42 5.23
CA ASP A 194 -6.22 11.23 5.73
C ASP A 194 -7.38 10.35 6.20
N TRP A 195 -7.63 9.24 5.50
CA TRP A 195 -8.60 8.23 5.94
C TRP A 195 -8.23 7.65 7.30
N ILE A 196 -6.98 7.21 7.50
CA ILE A 196 -6.53 6.66 8.79
C ILE A 196 -6.62 7.72 9.89
N ALA A 197 -6.21 8.96 9.60
CA ALA A 197 -6.26 10.08 10.54
C ALA A 197 -7.71 10.41 10.97
N ALA A 198 -8.69 10.20 10.09
CA ALA A 198 -10.11 10.43 10.37
C ALA A 198 -10.79 9.30 11.16
N LEU A 199 -10.13 8.14 11.35
CA LEU A 199 -10.71 7.03 12.10
C LEU A 199 -10.77 7.36 13.61
N PRO A 200 -11.87 7.03 14.30
CA PRO A 200 -11.93 7.16 15.75
C PRO A 200 -10.99 6.15 16.44
N PRO A 201 -10.31 6.56 17.54
CA PRO A 201 -9.41 5.70 18.31
C PRO A 201 -10.08 4.40 18.80
#